data_AF-A0A8T5B4T1-F1
#
_entry.id   AF-A0A8T5B4T1-F1
#
_cell.length_a   1.000
_cell.length_b   1.000
_cell.length_c   1.000
_cell.angle_alpha   90.00
_cell.angle_beta   90.00
_cell.angle_gamma   90.00
#
_symmetry.space_group_name_H-M   'P 1'
#
loop_
_entity.id
_entity.type
_entity.pdbx_description
1 polymer ?
#
loop_
_entity_poly.entity_id
_entity_poly.type
_entity_poly.pdbx_seq_one_letter_code
_entity_poly.pdbx_strand_id
1 'polypeptide(L)'
;MISTDNRYDSFRLGTGTSASTPHVSGLAALIKSHHPEATSLDIRRVLESTAQDKGAPGRDDYYGYGRIDAYRALKQPLLTSVGGEGTIIEGQTVDPVSPGMPTLTAAITIKTILVGILLLRRRFKNGVEYGWRWARDGF
;
A
#
# COMPACT_ATOMS: atom_id res chain seq x y z
N MET A 1 30.06 41.76 16.13
CA MET A 1 31.06 40.68 16.18
C MET A 1 30.48 39.53 16.97
N ILE A 2 30.13 38.42 16.33
CA ILE A 2 29.72 37.19 17.02
C ILE A 2 31.02 36.45 17.41
N SER A 3 31.11 36.06 18.68
CA SER A 3 32.27 35.39 19.28
C SER A 3 32.54 34.04 18.61
N THR A 4 33.79 33.81 18.20
CA THR A 4 34.30 32.57 17.62
C THR A 4 35.05 31.73 18.66
N ASP A 5 34.50 31.57 19.88
CA ASP A 5 35.08 30.62 20.84
C ASP A 5 34.77 29.19 20.40
N ASN A 6 35.84 28.48 20.04
CA ASN A 6 35.88 27.14 19.47
C ASN A 6 35.65 26.08 20.56
N ARG A 7 34.41 25.96 21.05
CA ARG A 7 33.99 24.92 21.99
C ARG A 7 32.70 24.24 21.52
N TYR A 8 32.89 23.10 20.86
CA TYR A 8 31.95 21.97 20.72
C TYR A 8 30.65 22.10 19.91
N ASP A 9 30.22 23.28 19.46
CA ASP A 9 29.06 23.40 18.55
C ASP A 9 29.47 23.23 17.08
N SER A 10 29.76 21.98 16.70
CA SER A 10 30.07 21.63 15.30
C SER A 10 28.82 21.15 14.57
N PHE A 11 28.43 21.85 13.51
CA PHE A 11 27.43 21.37 12.56
C PHE A 11 28.12 20.68 11.38
N ARG A 12 27.58 19.55 10.95
CA ARG A 12 28.04 18.83 9.75
C ARG A 12 26.84 18.42 8.92
N LEU A 13 26.97 18.58 7.60
CA LEU A 13 26.03 18.00 6.66
C LEU A 13 26.28 16.50 6.56
N GLY A 14 25.23 15.71 6.74
CA GLY A 14 25.26 14.26 6.63
C GLY A 14 24.25 13.78 5.60
N THR A 15 24.54 12.65 4.95
CA THR A 15 23.62 11.97 4.04
C THR A 15 23.56 10.48 4.39
N GLY A 16 22.50 9.80 3.94
CA GLY A 16 22.29 8.37 4.20
C GLY A 16 21.04 8.08 5.01
N THR A 17 20.73 6.79 5.15
CA THR A 17 19.53 6.31 5.88
C THR A 17 19.55 6.70 7.36
N SER A 18 20.74 6.82 7.95
CA SER A 18 20.94 7.33 9.31
C SER A 18 20.44 8.76 9.49
N ALA A 19 20.49 9.60 8.45
CA ALA A 19 19.93 10.96 8.48
C ALA A 19 18.40 10.95 8.26
N SER A 20 17.84 9.94 7.59
CA SER A 20 16.38 9.77 7.45
C SER A 20 15.71 9.25 8.73
N THR A 21 16.37 8.35 9.47
CA THR A 21 15.86 7.80 10.73
C THR A 21 15.36 8.86 11.73
N PRO A 22 16.13 9.92 12.08
CA PRO A 22 15.67 10.93 13.02
C PRO A 22 14.46 11.76 12.51
N HIS A 23 14.26 11.85 11.19
CA HIS A 23 13.06 12.48 10.65
C HIS A 23 11.80 11.65 10.92
N VAL A 24 11.88 10.33 10.71
CA VAL A 24 10.76 9.41 10.96
C VAL A 24 10.47 9.31 12.46
N SER A 25 11.51 9.14 13.29
CA SER A 25 11.31 9.05 14.75
C SER A 25 10.82 10.36 15.36
N GLY A 26 11.28 11.52 14.85
CA GLY A 26 10.77 12.83 15.25
C GLY A 26 9.28 13.00 14.95
N LEU A 27 8.84 12.60 13.76
CA LEU A 27 7.42 12.63 13.41
C LEU A 27 6.60 11.65 14.25
N ALA A 28 7.10 10.44 14.49
CA ALA A 28 6.43 9.47 15.37
C ALA A 28 6.25 10.02 16.79
N ALA A 29 7.28 10.68 17.33
CA ALA A 29 7.21 11.34 18.63
C ALA A 29 6.19 12.50 18.65
N LEU A 30 6.12 13.29 17.57
CA LEU A 30 5.15 14.37 17.43
C LEU A 30 3.70 13.84 17.36
N ILE A 31 3.46 12.75 16.65
CA ILE A 31 2.15 12.09 16.65
C ILE A 31 1.80 11.61 18.07
N LYS A 32 2.75 10.97 18.76
CA LYS A 32 2.56 10.50 20.14
C LYS A 32 2.32 11.63 21.14
N SER A 33 2.90 12.82 20.93
CA SER A 33 2.66 13.98 21.80
C SER A 33 1.26 14.57 21.59
N HIS A 34 0.73 14.53 20.37
CA HIS A 34 -0.65 14.92 20.08
C HIS A 34 -1.68 13.87 20.52
N HIS A 35 -1.27 12.60 20.52
CA HIS A 35 -2.13 11.47 20.85
C HIS A 35 -1.44 10.51 21.83
N PRO A 36 -1.41 10.84 23.13
CA PRO A 36 -0.74 10.02 24.13
C PRO A 36 -1.29 8.60 24.25
N GLU A 37 -2.53 8.36 23.85
CA GLU A 37 -3.22 7.06 23.80
C GLU A 37 -2.80 6.18 22.61
N ALA A 38 -2.22 6.77 21.56
CA ALA A 38 -1.88 6.05 20.33
C ALA A 38 -0.89 4.92 20.59
N THR A 39 -1.17 3.72 20.09
CA THR A 39 -0.21 2.62 20.15
C THR A 39 0.90 2.81 19.12
N SER A 40 2.00 2.08 19.27
CA SER A 40 3.06 2.05 18.24
C SER A 40 2.54 1.55 16.89
N LEU A 41 1.55 0.66 16.90
CA LEU A 41 0.88 0.17 15.69
C LEU A 41 0.05 1.27 15.03
N ASP A 42 -0.68 2.06 15.80
CA ASP A 42 -1.49 3.16 15.27
C ASP A 42 -0.59 4.23 14.64
N ILE A 43 0.50 4.60 15.32
CA ILE A 43 1.49 5.54 14.79
C ILE A 43 2.09 5.03 13.49
N ARG A 44 2.47 3.74 13.44
CA ARG A 44 2.99 3.12 12.22
C ARG A 44 1.97 3.20 11.08
N ARG A 45 0.71 2.85 11.33
CA ARG A 45 -0.37 2.92 10.32
C ARG A 45 -0.59 4.33 9.79
N VAL A 46 -0.52 5.34 10.66
CA VAL A 46 -0.63 6.74 10.25
C VAL A 46 0.54 7.13 9.36
N LEU A 47 1.77 6.78 9.74
CA LEU A 47 2.96 7.06 8.93
C LEU A 47 2.88 6.38 7.56
N GLU A 48 2.45 5.12 7.50
CA GLU A 48 2.34 4.35 6.26
C GLU A 48 1.20 4.87 5.35
N SER A 49 0.03 5.19 5.92
CA SER A 49 -1.15 5.64 5.16
C SER A 49 -1.08 7.08 4.69
N THR A 50 -0.28 7.92 5.35
CA THR A 50 -0.14 9.34 5.00
C THR A 50 1.12 9.64 4.18
N ALA A 51 1.99 8.65 3.99
CA ALA A 51 3.16 8.77 3.14
C ALA A 51 2.77 9.14 1.71
N GLN A 52 3.58 10.00 1.10
CA GLN A 52 3.49 10.29 -0.33
C GLN A 52 4.23 9.20 -1.08
N ASP A 53 3.47 8.36 -1.77
CA ASP A 53 3.97 7.29 -2.64
C ASP A 53 5.05 7.80 -3.63
N LYS A 54 6.12 7.02 -3.77
CA LYS A 54 7.26 7.26 -4.66
C LYS A 54 7.65 5.95 -5.32
N GLY A 55 7.86 5.99 -6.63
CA GLY A 55 8.26 4.80 -7.39
C GLY A 55 7.05 4.06 -7.95
N ALA A 56 7.01 2.75 -7.76
CA ALA A 56 5.90 1.92 -8.22
C ALA A 56 4.68 2.12 -7.32
N PRO A 57 3.44 2.14 -7.87
CA PRO A 57 2.26 2.35 -7.04
C PRO A 57 2.14 1.35 -5.89
N GLY A 58 1.93 1.87 -4.67
CA GLY A 58 1.80 1.08 -3.45
C GLY A 58 3.13 0.85 -2.73
N ARG A 59 3.22 -0.23 -1.94
CA ARG A 59 4.46 -0.52 -1.22
C ARG A 59 5.51 -1.11 -2.16
N ASP A 60 6.66 -0.48 -2.26
CA ASP A 60 7.83 -1.00 -2.96
C ASP A 60 9.01 -1.24 -2.00
N ASP A 61 10.03 -1.96 -2.47
CA ASP A 61 11.18 -2.33 -1.64
C ASP A 61 12.24 -1.22 -1.51
N TYR A 62 12.17 -0.14 -2.30
CA TYR A 62 13.08 1.00 -2.24
C TYR A 62 12.55 2.14 -1.38
N TYR A 63 11.28 2.52 -1.54
CA TYR A 63 10.65 3.63 -0.80
C TYR A 63 9.68 3.17 0.28
N GLY A 64 9.37 1.87 0.39
CA GLY A 64 8.35 1.40 1.31
C GLY A 64 7.00 1.95 0.88
N TYR A 65 6.33 2.71 1.74
CA TYR A 65 5.08 3.40 1.40
C TYR A 65 5.30 4.82 0.82
N GLY A 66 6.57 5.22 0.65
CA GLY A 66 6.94 6.52 0.11
C GLY A 66 7.52 7.47 1.16
N ARG A 67 7.50 8.77 0.83
CA ARG A 67 8.06 9.84 1.66
C ARG A 67 7.08 10.25 2.76
N ILE A 68 7.53 10.30 4.02
CA ILE A 68 6.72 10.78 5.13
C ILE A 68 6.22 12.22 4.89
N ASP A 69 4.99 12.50 5.34
CA ASP A 69 4.37 13.82 5.28
C ASP A 69 3.80 14.19 6.65
N ALA A 70 4.48 15.09 7.35
CA ALA A 70 4.10 15.49 8.71
C ALA A 70 2.73 16.17 8.75
N TYR A 71 2.39 16.97 7.73
CA TYR A 71 1.13 17.69 7.68
C TYR A 71 -0.05 16.73 7.50
N ARG A 72 0.09 15.76 6.58
CA ARG A 72 -0.93 14.74 6.37
C ARG A 72 -1.06 13.84 7.60
N ALA A 73 0.07 13.42 8.19
CA ALA A 73 0.07 12.56 9.37
C ALA A 73 -0.67 13.18 10.57
N LEU A 74 -0.45 14.46 10.85
CA LEU A 74 -1.10 15.16 11.97
C LEU A 74 -2.57 15.51 11.72
N LYS A 75 -3.01 15.53 10.46
CA LYS A 75 -4.42 15.74 10.09
C LYS A 75 -5.23 14.45 10.03
N GLN A 76 -4.55 13.31 9.96
CA GLN A 76 -5.22 12.02 9.90
C GLN A 76 -5.90 11.76 11.25
N PRO A 77 -7.22 11.46 11.28
CA PRO A 77 -7.83 10.97 12.50
C PRO A 77 -7.14 9.65 12.87
N LEU A 78 -6.61 9.57 14.09
CA LEU A 78 -6.11 8.30 14.58
C LEU A 78 -7.27 7.32 14.61
N LEU A 79 -7.12 6.24 13.86
CA LEU A 79 -7.91 5.05 14.11
C LEU A 79 -7.35 4.47 15.41
N THR A 80 -7.80 5.01 16.54
CA THR A 80 -7.52 4.41 17.84
C THR A 80 -8.03 3.00 17.73
N SER A 81 -7.12 2.04 17.71
CA SER A 81 -7.46 0.64 17.93
C SER A 81 -7.99 0.57 19.35
N VAL A 82 -9.28 0.90 19.54
CA VAL A 82 -10.03 0.51 20.74
C VAL A 82 -9.71 -0.97 20.88
N GLY A 83 -9.09 -1.33 22.00
CA GLY A 83 -8.87 -2.72 22.36
C GLY A 83 -10.21 -3.40 22.42
N GLY A 84 -10.65 -3.90 21.28
CA GLY A 84 -11.93 -4.52 21.03
C GLY A 84 -11.61 -5.84 20.38
N GLU A 85 -11.53 -6.84 21.23
CA GLU A 85 -12.13 -8.14 20.97
C GLU A 85 -11.84 -8.67 19.57
N GLY A 86 -10.81 -9.52 19.48
CA GLY A 86 -10.86 -10.59 18.52
C GLY A 86 -12.18 -11.32 18.75
N THR A 87 -13.18 -11.04 17.91
CA THR A 87 -14.19 -12.03 17.61
C THR A 87 -13.40 -13.19 17.04
N ILE A 88 -13.19 -14.20 17.88
CA ILE A 88 -12.66 -15.49 17.46
C ILE A 88 -13.69 -16.01 16.46
N ILE A 89 -13.46 -15.73 15.18
CA ILE A 89 -13.94 -16.63 14.13
C ILE A 89 -13.04 -17.84 14.27
N GLU A 90 -13.65 -18.84 14.89
CA GLU A 90 -13.11 -20.15 15.22
C GLU A 90 -12.21 -20.69 14.11
N GLY A 91 -10.95 -20.95 14.47
CA GLY A 91 -10.03 -21.81 13.73
C GLY A 91 -9.12 -21.09 12.72
N GLN A 92 -7.94 -20.66 13.17
CA GLN A 92 -6.69 -20.97 12.45
C GLN A 92 -5.50 -20.76 13.40
N THR A 93 -4.81 -21.87 13.70
CA THR A 93 -3.59 -21.91 14.50
C THR A 93 -2.49 -21.09 13.83
N VAL A 94 -1.82 -20.27 14.64
CA VAL A 94 -0.56 -19.62 14.26
C VAL A 94 0.56 -20.66 14.30
N ASP A 95 0.96 -21.15 13.14
CA ASP A 95 2.18 -21.98 13.03
C ASP A 95 3.41 -21.08 12.78
N PRO A 96 4.56 -21.35 13.43
CA PRO A 96 5.76 -20.52 13.35
C PRO A 96 6.66 -20.89 12.15
N VAL A 97 7.36 -19.87 11.61
CA VAL A 97 8.54 -19.92 10.71
C VAL A 97 8.29 -20.34 9.25
N SER A 98 8.64 -19.41 8.35
CA SER A 98 8.73 -19.55 6.90
C SER A 98 9.77 -20.61 6.48
N PRO A 99 9.44 -21.50 5.53
CA PRO A 99 10.17 -21.47 4.27
C PRO A 99 9.30 -21.79 3.04
N GLY A 100 9.44 -20.97 1.99
CA GLY A 100 9.08 -21.34 0.62
C GLY A 100 7.84 -20.64 0.04
N MET A 101 8.02 -19.91 -1.06
CA MET A 101 6.93 -19.39 -1.90
C MET A 101 6.04 -20.54 -2.42
N PRO A 102 4.76 -20.26 -2.69
CA PRO A 102 4.31 -20.28 -4.10
C PRO A 102 3.37 -19.09 -4.41
N THR A 103 3.78 -18.10 -5.22
CA THR A 103 3.49 -18.05 -6.67
C THR A 103 2.41 -19.05 -7.12
N LEU A 104 1.24 -18.56 -7.54
CA LEU A 104 0.40 -19.03 -8.67
C LEU A 104 -1.08 -18.57 -8.59
N THR A 105 -1.59 -18.15 -7.43
CA THR A 105 -3.04 -17.84 -7.28
C THR A 105 -3.48 -16.54 -7.97
N ALA A 106 -2.67 -15.47 -7.95
CA ALA A 106 -3.06 -14.20 -8.58
C ALA A 106 -2.96 -14.21 -10.12
N ALA A 107 -2.01 -14.97 -10.69
CA ALA A 107 -1.74 -14.98 -12.13
C ALA A 107 -2.76 -15.81 -12.93
N ILE A 108 -3.34 -16.85 -12.31
CA ILE A 108 -4.34 -17.72 -12.96
C ILE A 108 -5.66 -16.95 -13.16
N THR A 109 -6.08 -16.14 -12.19
CA THR A 109 -7.35 -15.38 -12.24
C THR A 109 -7.36 -14.32 -13.33
N ILE A 110 -6.22 -13.64 -13.55
CA ILE A 110 -6.13 -12.61 -14.59
C ILE A 110 -6.14 -13.23 -15.99
N LYS A 111 -5.46 -14.37 -16.20
CA LYS A 111 -5.48 -15.09 -17.47
C LYS A 111 -6.85 -15.66 -17.81
N THR A 112 -7.61 -16.19 -16.83
CA THR A 112 -8.97 -16.69 -17.08
C THR A 112 -9.95 -15.57 -17.43
N ILE A 113 -9.87 -14.40 -16.78
CA ILE A 113 -10.71 -13.24 -17.12
C ILE A 113 -10.38 -12.72 -18.53
N LEU A 114 -9.08 -12.59 -18.88
CA LEU A 114 -8.67 -12.11 -20.21
C LEU A 114 -9.06 -13.08 -21.33
N VAL A 115 -8.90 -14.39 -21.12
CA VAL A 115 -9.37 -15.41 -22.09
C VAL A 115 -10.89 -15.37 -22.22
N GLY A 116 -11.64 -15.21 -21.13
CA GLY A 116 -13.09 -15.05 -21.15
C GLY A 116 -13.54 -13.85 -21.99
N ILE A 117 -12.94 -12.68 -21.78
CA ILE A 117 -13.23 -11.46 -22.57
C ILE A 117 -12.80 -11.63 -24.04
N LEU A 118 -11.67 -12.28 -24.31
CA LEU A 118 -11.17 -12.53 -25.65
C LEU A 118 -12.06 -13.51 -26.44
N LEU A 119 -12.54 -14.58 -25.79
CA LEU A 119 -13.46 -15.54 -26.38
C LEU A 119 -14.84 -14.91 -26.64
N LEU A 120 -15.32 -14.03 -25.76
CA LEU A 120 -16.56 -13.30 -25.99
C LEU A 120 -16.44 -12.38 -27.21
N ARG A 121 -15.32 -11.67 -27.38
CA ARG A 121 -15.05 -10.84 -28.57
C ARG A 121 -14.94 -11.65 -29.85
N ARG A 122 -14.40 -12.88 -29.80
CA ARG A 122 -14.28 -13.76 -30.97
C ARG A 122 -15.62 -14.35 -31.39
N ARG A 123 -16.55 -14.61 -30.45
CA ARG A 123 -17.90 -15.12 -30.74
C ARG A 123 -18.77 -14.10 -31.48
N PHE A 124 -18.64 -12.81 -31.18
CA PHE A 124 -19.45 -11.76 -31.83
C PHE A 124 -18.99 -11.41 -33.26
N LYS A 125 -17.74 -11.69 -33.64
CA LYS A 125 -17.26 -11.47 -35.02
C LYS A 125 -17.62 -12.59 -36.00
N ASN A 126 -17.99 -13.77 -35.51
CA ASN A 126 -18.30 -14.95 -36.34
C ASN A 126 -19.81 -15.26 -36.43
N GLY A 127 -20.68 -14.35 -36.00
CA GLY A 127 -22.13 -14.57 -35.86
C GLY A 127 -23.02 -13.86 -36.89
N VAL A 128 -22.48 -13.33 -37.99
CA VAL A 128 -23.27 -12.53 -38.98
C VAL A 128 -23.37 -13.18 -40.35
N GLU A 129 -22.84 -14.40 -40.56
CA GLU A 129 -22.97 -15.08 -41.86
C GLU A 129 -23.50 -16.51 -41.73
N TYR A 130 -24.80 -16.67 -41.45
CA TYR A 130 -25.56 -17.85 -41.89
C TYR A 130 -27.05 -17.50 -42.13
N GLY A 131 -27.38 -17.15 -43.38
CA GLY A 131 -28.53 -17.74 -44.10
C GLY A 131 -29.93 -17.13 -43.96
N TRP A 132 -30.20 -16.02 -44.66
CA TRP A 132 -31.54 -15.69 -45.15
C TRP A 132 -31.76 -16.35 -46.50
N ARG A 133 -32.63 -17.37 -46.63
CA ARG A 133 -33.08 -17.92 -47.94
C ARG A 133 -34.27 -18.89 -47.81
N TRP A 134 -35.49 -18.36 -47.62
CA TRP A 134 -36.76 -18.94 -48.13
C TRP A 134 -38.03 -18.11 -47.83
N ALA A 135 -37.96 -16.97 -47.15
CA ALA A 135 -39.14 -16.10 -46.92
C ALA A 135 -39.39 -15.09 -48.06
N ARG A 136 -39.34 -15.52 -49.32
CA ARG A 136 -39.67 -14.64 -50.46
C ARG A 136 -40.13 -15.38 -51.72
N ASP A 137 -41.00 -16.36 -51.59
CA ASP A 137 -41.84 -16.84 -52.71
C ASP A 137 -43.29 -16.87 -52.24
N GLY A 138 -44.08 -15.97 -52.82
CA GLY A 138 -45.47 -15.68 -52.47
C GLY A 138 -46.03 -14.67 -53.46
N PHE A 139 -46.02 -15.05 -54.74
CA PHE A 139 -46.96 -14.65 -55.81
C PHE A 139 -47.01 -15.78 -56.82
#